data_AF-A0A1E3LV80-F1
#
_entry.id   AF-A0A1E3LV80-F1
#
_cell.length_a   1.000
_cell.length_b   1.000
_cell.length_c   1.000
_cell.angle_alpha   90.00
_cell.angle_beta   90.00
_cell.angle_gamma   90.00
#
_symmetry.space_group_name_H-M   'P 1'
#
loop_
_entity.id
_entity.type
_entity.pdbx_description
1 polymer ?
#
loop_
_entity_poly.entity_id
_entity_poly.type
_entity_poly.pdbx_seq_one_letter_code
_entity_poly.pdbx_strand_id
1 'polypeptide(L)'
;MVAAYDKAAGMSFSRTGAIYPFVENSSIHGILVGVSSGGRIRLPTGDIVWRVDDRPFRTLRAADNPPGAAGTVASPDDPAMKQLIEQQMKLVAAATATSTVAAGALATEMLQEMLGGKGLVYRAAAASVSYGLPDGQRGAVGQYTKDGLRPYPLDASFREGLAACGIAVE
;
A
#
# COMPACT_ATOMS: atom_id res chain seq x y z
N MET A 1 0.33 13.67 0.50
CA MET A 1 0.52 12.24 0.85
C MET A 1 1.77 12.09 1.70
N VAL A 2 1.77 11.16 2.65
CA VAL A 2 2.93 10.80 3.48
C VAL A 2 3.42 9.44 3.02
N ALA A 3 4.67 9.32 2.59
CA ALA A 3 5.25 8.06 2.15
C ALA A 3 6.68 7.90 2.67
N ALA A 4 7.07 6.68 3.04
CA ALA A 4 8.37 6.41 3.65
C ALA A 4 9.44 6.05 2.61
N TYR A 5 9.77 7.01 1.74
CA TYR A 5 10.80 6.85 0.71
C TYR A 5 12.21 6.66 1.27
N ASP A 6 13.09 6.05 0.47
CA ASP A 6 14.51 5.94 0.78
C ASP A 6 15.15 7.34 0.73
N LYS A 7 16.14 7.61 1.59
CA LYS A 7 16.84 8.90 1.65
C LYS A 7 18.35 8.70 1.48
N ALA A 8 18.97 9.50 0.62
CA ALA A 8 20.43 9.56 0.46
C ALA A 8 20.86 10.98 0.06
N ALA A 9 21.93 11.50 0.68
CA ALA A 9 22.48 12.83 0.39
C ALA A 9 21.42 13.96 0.39
N GLY A 10 20.44 13.91 1.31
CA GLY A 10 19.36 14.91 1.41
C GLY A 10 18.24 14.75 0.37
N MET A 11 18.33 13.79 -0.55
CA MET A 11 17.30 13.51 -1.55
C MET A 11 16.43 12.33 -1.12
N SER A 12 15.13 12.38 -1.46
CA SER A 12 14.20 11.26 -1.30
C SER A 12 14.00 10.55 -2.64
N PHE A 13 14.05 9.23 -2.66
CA PHE A 13 13.91 8.43 -3.88
C PHE A 13 13.19 7.10 -3.61
N SER A 14 12.73 6.45 -4.68
CA SER A 14 12.12 5.13 -4.64
C SER A 14 12.79 4.21 -5.67
N ARG A 15 12.74 2.90 -5.43
CA ARG A 15 13.41 1.87 -6.23
C ARG A 15 12.39 0.99 -6.94
N THR A 16 12.68 0.67 -8.20
CA THR A 16 11.91 -0.33 -8.95
C THR A 16 11.98 -1.66 -8.22
N GLY A 17 10.83 -2.33 -8.05
CA GLY A 17 10.74 -3.60 -7.33
C GLY A 17 10.63 -3.48 -5.80
N ALA A 18 10.73 -2.28 -5.25
CA ALA A 18 10.42 -2.02 -3.85
C ALA A 18 8.98 -1.50 -3.67
N ILE A 19 8.41 -1.75 -2.50
CA ILE A 19 7.09 -1.27 -2.09
C ILE A 19 7.24 -0.36 -0.87
N TYR A 20 6.50 0.75 -0.87
CA TYR A 20 6.60 1.83 0.11
C TYR A 20 5.26 2.06 0.78
N PRO A 21 5.19 2.19 2.12
CA PRO A 21 3.94 2.45 2.79
C PRO A 21 3.58 3.93 2.62
N PHE A 22 2.29 4.21 2.53
CA PHE A 22 1.81 5.57 2.47
C PHE A 22 0.46 5.78 3.14
N VAL A 23 0.21 7.04 3.51
CA VAL A 23 -1.09 7.57 3.90
C VAL A 23 -1.40 8.77 3.01
N GLU A 24 -2.58 8.78 2.41
CA GLU A 24 -3.02 9.86 1.53
C GLU A 24 -4.41 10.33 1.90
N ASN A 25 -4.66 11.64 1.76
CA ASN A 25 -6.00 12.20 1.78
C ASN A 25 -6.46 12.39 0.33
N SER A 26 -7.21 11.41 -0.19
CA SER A 26 -7.77 11.45 -1.53
C SER A 26 -9.04 12.29 -1.56
N SER A 27 -9.18 13.17 -2.56
CA SER A 27 -10.39 13.96 -2.77
C SER A 27 -11.62 13.12 -3.09
N ILE A 28 -11.44 11.88 -3.57
CA ILE A 28 -12.53 10.99 -4.01
C ILE A 28 -12.84 9.95 -2.94
N HIS A 29 -11.81 9.37 -2.32
CA HIS A 29 -11.98 8.23 -1.41
C HIS A 29 -11.72 8.55 0.07
N GLY A 30 -11.39 9.81 0.38
CA GLY A 30 -10.96 10.21 1.72
C GLY A 30 -9.60 9.61 2.07
N ILE A 31 -9.42 9.21 3.33
CA ILE A 31 -8.16 8.61 3.78
C ILE A 31 -7.92 7.27 3.10
N LEU A 32 -6.74 7.15 2.49
CA LEU A 32 -6.19 5.91 1.96
C LEU A 32 -4.95 5.53 2.76
N VAL A 33 -4.87 4.26 3.14
CA VAL A 33 -3.70 3.68 3.81
C VAL A 33 -3.29 2.41 3.09
N GLY A 34 -2.02 2.27 2.75
CA GLY A 34 -1.55 1.06 2.08
C GLY A 34 -0.12 1.16 1.61
N VAL A 35 0.18 0.48 0.51
CA VAL A 35 1.51 0.48 -0.11
C VAL A 35 1.42 0.76 -1.61
N SER A 36 2.46 1.39 -2.15
CA SER A 36 2.66 1.59 -3.59
C SER A 36 4.02 1.05 -4.00
N SER A 37 4.10 0.51 -5.21
CA SER A 37 5.39 0.23 -5.85
C SER A 37 6.13 1.54 -6.17
N GLY A 38 7.45 1.50 -6.04
CA GLY A 38 8.34 2.62 -6.34
C GLY A 38 9.11 2.45 -7.65
N GLY A 39 9.99 3.42 -7.92
CA GLY A 39 10.83 3.46 -9.11
C GLY A 39 10.15 4.07 -10.34
N ARG A 40 10.90 4.10 -11.45
CA ARG A 40 10.40 4.61 -12.75
C ARG A 40 9.42 3.65 -13.42
N ILE A 41 9.58 2.35 -13.17
CA ILE A 41 8.69 1.29 -13.65
C ILE A 41 8.01 0.71 -12.43
N ARG A 42 6.70 0.90 -12.34
CA ARG A 42 5.89 0.38 -11.25
C ARG A 42 5.47 -1.05 -11.53
N LEU A 43 5.61 -1.91 -10.53
CA LEU A 43 5.24 -3.32 -10.62
C LEU A 43 3.97 -3.59 -9.80
N PRO A 44 3.15 -4.57 -10.18
CA PRO A 44 2.02 -4.99 -9.37
C PRO A 44 2.45 -5.33 -7.95
N THR A 45 1.72 -4.79 -6.97
CA THR A 45 2.04 -4.97 -5.55
C THR A 45 1.49 -6.29 -4.99
N GLY A 46 0.37 -6.76 -5.53
CA GLY A 46 -0.37 -7.91 -5.02
C GLY A 46 -0.91 -7.67 -3.61
N ASP A 47 -1.45 -8.73 -3.00
CA ASP A 47 -1.96 -8.68 -1.64
C ASP A 47 -0.83 -8.38 -0.64
N ILE A 48 -1.15 -7.66 0.43
CA ILE A 48 -0.18 -7.17 1.42
C ILE A 48 -0.52 -7.71 2.80
N VAL A 49 0.47 -8.30 3.47
CA VAL A 49 0.41 -8.56 4.91
C VAL A 49 0.91 -7.32 5.63
N TRP A 50 0.08 -6.78 6.52
CA TRP A 50 0.29 -5.52 7.23
C TRP A 50 0.24 -5.72 8.74
N ARG A 51 1.19 -5.16 9.48
CA ARG A 51 1.21 -5.24 10.94
C ARG A 51 1.84 -4.01 11.58
N VAL A 52 1.19 -3.47 12.60
CA VAL A 52 1.75 -2.44 13.46
C VAL A 52 2.15 -3.07 14.79
N ASP A 53 3.42 -2.95 15.17
CA ASP A 53 4.03 -3.56 16.35
C ASP A 53 3.71 -5.08 16.45
N ASP A 54 3.19 -5.50 17.61
CA ASP A 54 2.80 -6.87 17.95
C ASP A 54 1.29 -7.14 17.79
N ARG A 55 0.54 -6.21 17.18
CA ARG A 55 -0.89 -6.42 16.88
C ARG A 55 -1.09 -7.58 15.89
N PRO A 56 -2.27 -8.22 15.83
CA PRO A 56 -2.57 -9.19 14.78
C PRO A 56 -2.31 -8.61 13.39
N PHE A 57 -1.75 -9.43 12.49
CA PHE A 57 -1.55 -9.00 11.11
C PHE A 57 -2.90 -8.90 10.39
N ARG A 58 -3.01 -7.95 9.47
CA ARG A 58 -4.13 -7.81 8.52
C ARG A 58 -3.64 -8.15 7.12
N THR A 59 -4.56 -8.58 6.26
CA THR A 59 -4.27 -8.75 4.82
C THR A 59 -5.07 -7.72 4.04
N LEU A 60 -4.37 -6.86 3.32
CA LEU A 60 -4.96 -5.98 2.31
C LEU A 60 -4.96 -6.73 0.98
N ARG A 61 -6.11 -6.83 0.33
CA ARG A 61 -6.21 -7.49 -0.97
C ARG A 61 -6.23 -6.47 -2.08
N ALA A 62 -5.46 -6.71 -3.14
CA ALA A 62 -5.47 -5.83 -4.30
C ALA A 62 -6.84 -5.77 -4.99
N ALA A 63 -7.63 -6.84 -4.89
CA ALA A 63 -9.00 -6.93 -5.41
C ALA A 63 -10.03 -6.07 -4.64
N ASP A 64 -9.68 -5.65 -3.43
CA ASP A 64 -10.54 -4.82 -2.57
C ASP A 64 -10.18 -3.32 -2.67
N ASN A 65 -9.29 -2.95 -3.59
CA ASN A 65 -8.96 -1.55 -3.86
C ASN A 65 -10.24 -0.75 -4.21
N PRO A 66 -10.33 0.53 -3.78
CA PRO A 66 -11.49 1.36 -4.07
C PRO A 66 -11.69 1.54 -5.61
N PRO A 67 -12.94 1.62 -6.09
CA PRO A 67 -13.24 1.77 -7.52
C PRO A 67 -12.68 3.08 -8.08
N GLY A 68 -12.07 3.04 -9.26
CA GLY A 68 -11.47 4.23 -9.92
C GLY A 68 -10.00 4.06 -10.34
N ALA A 69 -9.36 2.95 -9.97
CA ALA A 69 -8.00 2.63 -10.39
C ALA A 69 -7.90 2.03 -11.82
N ALA A 70 -9.02 1.62 -12.43
CA ALA A 70 -9.09 1.10 -13.79
C ALA A 70 -10.34 1.65 -14.50
N GLY A 71 -10.18 2.02 -15.77
CA GLY A 71 -11.19 2.72 -16.57
C GLY A 71 -12.53 1.97 -16.73
N THR A 72 -13.59 2.73 -16.95
CA THR A 72 -14.95 2.24 -17.16
C THR A 72 -15.20 1.83 -18.61
N VAL A 73 -15.86 0.69 -18.82
CA VAL A 73 -16.42 0.27 -20.12
C VAL A 73 -17.92 0.03 -19.94
N ALA A 74 -18.69 0.26 -21.01
CA ALA A 74 -20.15 0.19 -21.00
C ALA A 74 -20.66 -1.13 -20.41
N SER A 75 -21.55 -1.01 -19.41
CA SER A 75 -22.13 -2.17 -18.71
C SER A 75 -23.28 -2.78 -19.53
N PRO A 76 -23.29 -4.10 -19.77
CA PRO A 76 -24.40 -4.78 -20.45
C PRO A 76 -25.63 -4.87 -19.55
N ASP A 77 -26.85 -4.95 -20.10
CA ASP A 77 -28.09 -4.85 -19.32
C ASP A 77 -28.43 -6.06 -18.41
N ASP A 78 -27.86 -7.23 -18.66
CA ASP A 78 -28.13 -8.45 -17.89
C ASP A 78 -27.39 -8.48 -16.53
N PRO A 79 -28.09 -8.58 -15.38
CA PRO A 79 -27.49 -8.55 -14.05
C PRO A 79 -26.50 -9.69 -13.76
N ALA A 80 -26.69 -10.89 -14.32
CA ALA A 80 -25.75 -11.99 -14.15
C ALA A 80 -24.46 -11.74 -14.94
N MET A 81 -24.60 -11.19 -16.14
CA MET A 81 -23.46 -10.78 -16.97
C MET A 81 -22.70 -9.59 -16.35
N LYS A 82 -23.42 -8.62 -15.75
CA LYS A 82 -22.80 -7.49 -15.01
C LYS A 82 -21.91 -7.99 -13.87
N GLN A 83 -22.40 -8.90 -13.03
CA GLN A 83 -21.62 -9.43 -11.91
C GLN A 83 -20.37 -10.18 -12.38
N LEU A 84 -20.49 -10.98 -13.44
CA LEU A 84 -19.35 -11.70 -14.00
C LEU A 84 -18.28 -10.75 -14.54
N ILE A 85 -18.70 -9.72 -15.29
CA ILE A 85 -17.79 -8.71 -15.84
C ILE A 85 -17.14 -7.90 -14.70
N GLU A 86 -17.90 -7.48 -13.69
CA GLU A 86 -17.36 -6.76 -12.53
C GLU A 86 -16.31 -7.58 -11.77
N GLN A 87 -16.57 -8.88 -11.57
CA GLN A 87 -15.61 -9.79 -10.96
C GLN A 87 -14.35 -9.94 -11.82
N GLN A 88 -14.51 -10.13 -13.13
CA GLN A 88 -13.38 -10.22 -14.06
C GLN A 88 -12.56 -8.93 -14.05
N MET A 89 -13.22 -7.78 -14.07
CA MET A 89 -12.56 -6.47 -14.03
C MET A 89 -11.82 -6.25 -12.71
N LYS A 90 -12.40 -6.66 -11.57
CA LYS A 90 -11.70 -6.62 -10.28
C LYS A 90 -10.44 -7.49 -10.29
N LEU A 91 -10.50 -8.69 -10.87
CA LEU A 91 -9.34 -9.57 -10.97
C LEU A 91 -8.24 -8.96 -11.85
N VAL A 92 -8.59 -8.39 -13.01
CA VAL A 92 -7.64 -7.71 -13.90
C VAL A 92 -7.04 -6.48 -13.23
N ALA A 93 -7.87 -5.66 -12.58
CA ALA A 93 -7.43 -4.49 -11.84
C ALA A 93 -6.47 -4.89 -10.71
N ALA A 94 -6.81 -5.92 -9.93
CA ALA A 94 -5.95 -6.45 -8.87
C ALA A 94 -4.60 -6.96 -9.40
N ALA A 95 -4.61 -7.71 -10.50
CA ALA A 95 -3.40 -8.29 -11.10
C ALA A 95 -2.44 -7.23 -11.67
N THR A 96 -2.95 -6.06 -12.03
CA THR A 96 -2.19 -4.93 -12.59
C THR A 96 -1.99 -3.79 -11.59
N ALA A 97 -2.56 -3.90 -10.38
CA ALA A 97 -2.54 -2.85 -9.38
C ALA A 97 -1.13 -2.59 -8.84
N THR A 98 -0.60 -1.41 -9.17
CA THR A 98 0.70 -0.94 -8.69
C THR A 98 0.68 -0.39 -7.26
N SER A 99 -0.51 -0.42 -6.63
CA SER A 99 -0.75 -0.07 -5.23
C SER A 99 -1.84 -0.98 -4.66
N THR A 100 -1.75 -1.29 -3.37
CA THR A 100 -2.78 -2.02 -2.61
C THR A 100 -3.13 -1.21 -1.38
N VAL A 101 -4.40 -0.80 -1.27
CA VAL A 101 -4.84 0.22 -0.33
C VAL A 101 -6.17 -0.14 0.32
N ALA A 102 -6.32 0.26 1.57
CA ALA A 102 -7.60 0.39 2.24
C ALA A 102 -8.16 1.81 2.05
N ALA A 103 -9.48 1.93 2.09
CA ALA A 103 -10.21 3.20 2.10
C ALA A 103 -11.30 3.18 3.20
N GLY A 104 -11.88 4.35 3.50
CA GLY A 104 -13.01 4.47 4.43
C GLY A 104 -12.68 4.00 5.85
N ALA A 105 -13.63 3.31 6.50
CA ALA A 105 -13.49 2.88 7.89
C ALA A 105 -12.24 2.02 8.15
N LEU A 106 -11.91 1.11 7.24
CA LEU A 106 -10.70 0.29 7.36
C LEU A 106 -9.42 1.13 7.32
N ALA A 107 -9.37 2.14 6.45
CA ALA A 107 -8.23 3.05 6.39
C ALA A 107 -8.10 3.89 7.65
N THR A 108 -9.22 4.36 8.21
CA THR A 108 -9.24 5.09 9.49
C THR A 108 -8.77 4.21 10.64
N GLU A 109 -9.23 2.97 10.74
CA GLU A 109 -8.74 2.01 11.75
C GLU A 109 -7.24 1.78 11.63
N MET A 110 -6.75 1.54 10.42
CA MET A 110 -5.32 1.33 10.16
C MET A 110 -4.50 2.57 10.52
N LEU A 111 -4.99 3.77 10.19
CA LEU A 111 -4.32 5.01 10.56
C LEU A 111 -4.26 5.16 12.08
N GLN A 112 -5.35 4.88 12.79
CA GLN A 112 -5.38 4.93 14.26
C GLN A 112 -4.44 3.89 14.90
N GLU A 113 -4.35 2.68 14.33
CA GLU A 113 -3.34 1.71 14.74
C GLU A 113 -1.92 2.25 14.56
N MET A 114 -1.63 2.90 13.41
CA MET A 114 -0.33 3.51 13.16
C MET A 114 -0.04 4.65 14.15
N LEU A 115 -1.03 5.50 14.43
CA LEU A 115 -0.91 6.60 15.39
C LEU A 115 -0.72 6.10 16.83
N GLY A 116 -1.25 4.93 17.18
CA GLY A 116 -1.05 4.30 18.47
C GLY A 116 0.15 3.35 18.52
N GLY A 117 0.92 3.22 17.45
CA GLY A 117 2.03 2.27 17.34
C GLY A 117 3.41 2.91 17.29
N LYS A 118 4.46 2.08 17.25
CA LYS A 118 5.87 2.52 17.16
C LYS A 118 6.56 2.09 15.87
N GLY A 119 6.14 0.96 15.30
CA GLY A 119 6.76 0.39 14.11
C GLY A 119 5.74 -0.25 13.17
N LEU A 120 5.92 -0.01 11.87
CA LEU A 120 5.16 -0.65 10.81
C LEU A 120 6.00 -1.73 10.11
N VAL A 121 5.41 -2.91 9.93
CA VAL A 121 5.96 -4.03 9.16
C VAL A 121 4.96 -4.45 8.10
N TYR A 122 5.41 -4.58 6.85
CA TYR A 122 4.55 -5.02 5.75
C TYR A 122 5.34 -5.77 4.67
N ARG A 123 4.68 -6.67 3.95
CA ARG A 123 5.20 -7.35 2.74
C ARG A 123 4.08 -7.73 1.79
N ALA A 124 4.43 -8.02 0.54
CA ALA A 124 3.57 -8.83 -0.31
C ALA A 124 3.30 -10.21 0.31
N ALA A 125 2.04 -10.67 0.24
CA ALA A 125 1.57 -11.94 0.80
C ALA A 125 2.11 -13.12 0.00
N ALA A 126 2.02 -13.04 -1.34
CA ALA A 126 2.77 -13.88 -2.25
C ALA A 126 4.17 -13.28 -2.48
N ALA A 127 5.20 -14.11 -2.64
CA ALA A 127 6.45 -13.64 -3.22
C ALA A 127 6.09 -13.00 -4.57
N SER A 128 6.46 -11.73 -4.76
CA SER A 128 6.40 -11.07 -6.08
C SER A 128 6.79 -12.09 -7.14
N VAL A 129 6.00 -12.25 -8.20
CA VAL A 129 6.35 -13.14 -9.32
C VAL A 129 7.79 -12.84 -9.69
N SER A 130 8.68 -13.77 -9.35
CA SER A 130 10.08 -13.70 -9.73
C SER A 130 10.05 -13.86 -11.24
N TYR A 131 10.10 -12.75 -11.97
CA TYR A 131 10.30 -12.70 -13.42
C TYR A 131 11.74 -13.15 -13.76
N GLY A 132 12.19 -14.29 -13.22
CA GLY A 132 13.57 -14.76 -13.29
C GLY A 132 14.57 -14.04 -12.38
N LEU A 133 14.09 -13.21 -11.43
CA LEU A 133 14.95 -12.46 -10.50
C LEU A 133 15.10 -13.22 -9.17
N PRO A 134 16.31 -13.34 -8.58
CA PRO A 134 16.51 -14.09 -7.35
C PRO A 134 15.51 -13.67 -6.26
N ASP A 135 14.87 -14.67 -5.64
CA ASP A 135 13.75 -14.55 -4.70
C ASP A 135 14.21 -14.08 -3.29
N GLY A 136 15.15 -13.14 -3.25
CA GLY A 136 15.84 -12.66 -2.04
C GLY A 136 15.02 -11.67 -1.19
N GLN A 137 13.83 -11.28 -1.62
CA GLN A 137 13.02 -10.23 -0.97
C GLN A 137 11.93 -10.79 -0.03
N ARG A 138 11.80 -12.11 0.11
CA ARG A 138 10.79 -12.73 1.01
C ARG A 138 10.93 -12.29 2.49
N GLY A 139 12.09 -11.77 2.88
CA GLY A 139 12.38 -11.25 4.23
C GLY A 139 12.59 -9.73 4.32
N ALA A 140 12.40 -8.98 3.23
CA ALA A 140 12.69 -7.54 3.18
C ALA A 140 11.54 -6.68 3.74
N VAL A 141 11.16 -6.95 4.99
CA VAL A 141 10.13 -6.16 5.67
C VAL A 141 10.77 -5.12 6.58
N GLY A 142 10.60 -3.85 6.22
CA GLY A 142 11.15 -2.72 6.96
C GLY A 142 12.06 -1.82 6.13
N GLN A 143 12.37 -0.65 6.69
CA GLN A 143 13.34 0.29 6.18
C GLN A 143 14.75 -0.31 6.22
N TYR A 144 15.50 -0.17 5.13
CA TYR A 144 16.90 -0.57 5.10
C TYR A 144 17.73 0.46 5.89
N THR A 145 18.36 0.03 6.97
CA THR A 145 19.23 0.86 7.83
C THR A 145 20.66 0.30 7.82
N LYS A 146 21.60 1.04 8.43
CA LYS A 146 22.97 0.55 8.67
C LYS A 146 23.01 -0.74 9.51
N ASP A 147 21.97 -0.99 10.30
CA ASP A 147 21.85 -2.13 11.19
C ASP A 147 20.96 -3.24 10.60
N GLY A 148 20.69 -3.18 9.28
CA GLY A 148 19.80 -4.10 8.56
C GLY A 148 18.37 -3.58 8.40
N LEU A 149 17.43 -4.47 8.09
CA LEU A 149 16.02 -4.15 7.91
C LEU A 149 15.35 -3.91 9.27
N ARG A 150 14.75 -2.73 9.44
CA ARG A 150 14.04 -2.32 10.66
C ARG A 150 12.61 -1.94 10.32
N PRO A 151 11.61 -2.20 11.19
CA PRO A 151 10.27 -1.67 10.99
C PRO A 151 10.30 -0.16 10.70
N TYR A 152 9.41 0.33 9.85
CA TYR A 152 9.32 1.75 9.59
C TYR A 152 8.87 2.47 10.86
N PRO A 153 9.64 3.44 11.37
CA PRO A 153 9.30 4.12 12.62
C PRO A 153 8.03 4.95 12.45
N LEU A 154 7.10 4.80 13.38
CA LEU A 154 5.88 5.59 13.49
C LEU A 154 6.06 6.65 14.59
N ASP A 155 7.03 7.53 14.38
CA ASP A 155 7.48 8.52 15.36
C ASP A 155 6.93 9.94 15.07
N ALA A 156 7.55 10.97 15.67
CA ALA A 156 7.16 12.36 15.46
C ALA A 156 7.16 12.75 13.98
N SER A 157 8.11 12.25 13.17
CA SER A 157 8.22 12.58 11.75
C SER A 157 7.03 12.07 10.93
N PHE A 158 6.44 10.94 11.35
CA PHE A 158 5.21 10.43 10.75
C PHE A 158 4.04 11.38 11.02
N ARG A 159 3.87 11.81 12.27
CA ARG A 159 2.79 12.75 12.66
C ARG A 159 2.95 14.11 12.00
N GLU A 160 4.17 14.63 11.94
CA GLU A 160 4.50 15.86 11.23
C GLU A 160 4.16 15.76 9.74
N GLY A 161 4.49 14.62 9.11
CA GLY A 161 4.12 14.35 7.72
C GLY A 161 2.61 14.36 7.51
N LEU A 162 1.85 13.74 8.40
CA LEU A 162 0.38 13.70 8.33
C LEU A 162 -0.19 15.11 8.43
N ALA A 163 0.27 15.89 9.41
CA ALA A 163 -0.15 17.28 9.60
C ALA A 163 0.18 18.16 8.38
N ALA A 164 1.39 18.04 7.83
CA ALA A 164 1.80 18.76 6.62
C ALA A 164 0.95 18.40 5.39
N CYS A 165 0.33 17.20 5.39
CA CYS A 165 -0.57 16.74 4.34
C CYS A 165 -2.06 17.02 4.64
N GLY A 166 -2.38 17.76 5.71
CA GLY A 166 -3.76 18.03 6.12
C GLY A 166 -4.55 16.77 6.50
N ILE A 167 -3.88 15.73 6.97
CA ILE A 167 -4.51 14.52 7.52
C ILE A 167 -4.68 14.75 9.01
N ALA A 168 -5.93 14.82 9.48
CA ALA A 168 -6.25 15.00 10.90
C ALA A 168 -5.70 13.84 11.74
N VAL A 169 -5.15 14.17 12.89
CA VAL A 169 -4.40 13.26 13.77
C VAL A 169 -5.09 13.09 15.15
N GLU A 170 -6.35 13.50 15.26
CA GLU A 170 -7.13 13.49 16.49
C GLU A 170 -7.43 12.07 17.00
#